data_AF-N8VE64-F1
#
_entry.id   AF-N8VE64-F1
#
_cell.length_a   1.000
_cell.length_b   1.000
_cell.length_c   1.000
_cell.angle_alpha   90.00
_cell.angle_beta   90.00
_cell.angle_gamma   90.00
#
_symmetry.space_group_name_H-M   'P 1'
#
loop_
_entity.id
_entity.type
_entity.pdbx_description
1 polymer ?
#
loop_
_entity_poly.entity_id
_entity_poly.type
_entity_poly.pdbx_seq_one_letter_code
_entity_poly.pdbx_strand_id
1 'polypeptide(L)'
;MKKTELIHNNPFSPLLFCDAKVLRYLNILGVALIAVSLLYLMAANWWMLPNQVQLAIPMLVLVCSAIASIYFNQREWIRQSLDTLSGLMLGLSLAVIGQIYQTGADSYQLFLLWAVLLLPWLYRSNIGIFAMLCVVTQLALYFYFKQSFWMIRAEGLYLLTLNLLTAISFAFVIRYYPLLRYLFIAFIIMISISSMMQFTHHFQLIYLASSVVLPAGAAFYFYRKHQALETILLIAGLAASVSLWLFELLDDRLTNSAAGLFILAMLIFGWFALISFALKKIFPQTKFSVIPLALGAWIAGIILAILLLTYWKAVSIVLGLIFIGIAWKLLSQKNSIFLRQFAYCLWVCGQAAVLIHTELLTNSLFIVWLLQLMMLALTVIKRMHWFILTLQLLIAHALAIVVLALENSFKHDDIVITLALSLNYVIYIGLFLTARYWQSSIYQKSILLWIIAMLTGSAVVQSVTGLEHWQGIGQISFDHVLLFYVFPSLLLLSFIWQNWQQFNEKWLWLIPVFSILLILLGYFEIFIIMLLMAWAVVYQQRLIQTLTILLLIFWLWMLYYNLGLSFLFKSISIFASGILVLLLTYILKESKLQHEEGEAR
;
A
#
# COMPACT_ATOMS: atom_id res chain seq x y z
N MET A 1 16.93 10.01 -34.56
CA MET A 1 16.44 8.85 -33.78
C MET A 1 15.07 9.24 -33.25
N LYS A 2 14.00 8.50 -33.57
CA LYS A 2 12.63 8.96 -33.25
C LYS A 2 12.45 9.02 -31.73
N LYS A 3 11.75 10.04 -31.20
CA LYS A 3 11.51 10.25 -29.76
C LYS A 3 10.97 9.00 -29.04
N THR A 4 10.19 8.18 -29.74
CA THR A 4 9.70 6.87 -29.29
C THR A 4 10.81 5.86 -29.03
N GLU A 5 11.88 5.85 -29.83
CA GLU A 5 13.06 5.00 -29.61
C GLU A 5 13.89 5.48 -28.41
N LEU A 6 14.00 6.80 -28.21
CA LEU A 6 14.72 7.39 -27.09
C LEU A 6 14.04 7.14 -25.73
N ILE A 7 12.71 7.18 -25.67
CA ILE A 7 11.93 6.78 -24.49
C ILE A 7 12.18 5.30 -24.19
N HIS A 8 12.21 4.44 -25.21
CA HIS A 8 12.41 3.01 -25.01
C HIS A 8 13.83 2.65 -24.51
N ASN A 9 14.84 3.41 -24.95
CA ASN A 9 16.24 3.18 -24.58
C ASN A 9 16.66 3.81 -23.24
N ASN A 10 16.00 4.89 -22.82
CA ASN A 10 16.29 5.58 -21.55
C ASN A 10 15.02 5.67 -20.70
N PRO A 11 14.77 4.64 -19.89
CA PRO A 11 13.46 4.48 -19.29
C PRO A 11 13.23 5.38 -18.07
N PHE A 12 14.24 6.02 -17.47
CA PHE A 12 14.04 7.16 -16.57
C PHE A 12 14.53 8.45 -17.21
N SER A 13 13.81 8.89 -18.24
CA SER A 13 14.12 10.11 -18.99
C SER A 13 13.22 11.29 -18.60
N PRO A 14 13.71 12.54 -18.67
CA PRO A 14 12.86 13.73 -18.59
C PRO A 14 11.76 13.75 -19.66
N LEU A 15 11.96 13.08 -20.80
CA LEU A 15 10.96 12.95 -21.87
C LEU A 15 9.65 12.27 -21.43
N LEU A 16 9.68 11.46 -20.37
CA LEU A 16 8.46 10.84 -19.82
C LEU A 16 7.42 11.88 -19.40
N PHE A 17 7.86 13.04 -18.91
CA PHE A 17 6.96 14.12 -18.48
C PHE A 17 6.24 14.80 -19.66
N CYS A 18 6.69 14.57 -20.89
CA CYS A 18 6.05 15.09 -22.11
C CYS A 18 4.95 14.16 -22.68
N ASP A 19 4.74 12.98 -22.08
CA ASP A 19 3.66 12.09 -22.49
C ASP A 19 2.29 12.70 -22.17
N ALA A 20 1.33 12.57 -23.10
CA ALA A 20 0.02 13.21 -22.95
C ALA A 20 -0.76 12.71 -21.72
N LYS A 21 -0.61 11.43 -21.35
CA LYS A 21 -1.25 10.89 -20.15
C LYS A 21 -0.58 11.41 -18.90
N VAL A 22 0.75 11.49 -18.88
CA VAL A 22 1.52 12.03 -17.74
C VAL A 22 1.18 13.50 -17.51
N LEU A 23 1.15 14.32 -18.55
CA LEU A 23 0.73 15.72 -18.48
C LEU A 23 -0.69 15.86 -17.90
N ARG A 24 -1.62 14.94 -18.23
CA ARG A 24 -2.96 14.94 -17.64
C ARG A 24 -2.92 14.66 -16.13
N TYR A 25 -2.11 13.71 -15.68
CA TYR A 25 -1.96 13.43 -14.24
C TYR A 25 -1.34 14.60 -13.49
N LEU A 26 -0.31 15.25 -14.05
CA LEU A 26 0.32 16.43 -13.46
C LEU A 26 -0.65 17.61 -13.40
N ASN A 27 -1.48 17.82 -14.42
CA ASN A 27 -2.53 18.84 -14.38
C ASN A 27 -3.53 18.58 -13.26
N ILE A 28 -4.00 17.34 -13.13
CA ILE A 28 -4.90 16.94 -12.03
C ILE A 28 -4.21 17.19 -10.68
N LEU A 29 -2.94 16.85 -10.55
CA LEU A 29 -2.16 17.08 -9.33
C LEU A 29 -2.01 18.57 -9.02
N GLY A 30 -1.69 19.42 -9.99
CA GLY A 30 -1.57 20.86 -9.78
C GLY A 30 -2.88 21.50 -9.31
N VAL A 31 -4.00 21.15 -9.94
CA VAL A 31 -5.34 21.59 -9.50
C VAL A 31 -5.66 21.03 -8.11
N ALA A 32 -5.35 19.76 -7.84
CA ALA A 32 -5.59 19.13 -6.56
C ALA A 32 -4.79 19.80 -5.43
N LEU A 33 -3.52 20.15 -5.66
CA LEU A 33 -2.69 20.87 -4.69
C LEU A 33 -3.29 22.24 -4.36
N ILE A 34 -3.72 23.01 -5.36
CA ILE A 34 -4.39 24.30 -5.15
C ILE A 34 -5.68 24.13 -4.35
N ALA A 35 -6.50 23.14 -4.70
CA ALA A 35 -7.73 22.87 -3.96
C ALA A 35 -7.45 22.45 -2.51
N VAL A 36 -6.47 21.58 -2.29
CA VAL A 36 -6.02 21.11 -0.98
C VAL A 36 -5.44 22.25 -0.15
N SER A 37 -4.68 23.18 -0.74
CA SER A 37 -4.16 24.33 0.00
C SER A 37 -5.28 25.24 0.51
N LEU A 38 -6.29 25.52 -0.33
CA LEU A 38 -7.45 26.31 0.08
C LEU A 38 -8.25 25.60 1.18
N LEU A 39 -8.43 24.28 1.06
CA LEU A 39 -9.04 23.46 2.12
C LEU A 39 -8.24 23.56 3.43
N TYR A 40 -6.91 23.52 3.37
CA TYR A 40 -6.06 23.66 4.55
C TYR A 40 -6.09 25.04 5.17
N LEU A 41 -6.08 26.10 4.35
CA LEU A 41 -6.26 27.47 4.84
C LEU A 41 -7.58 27.60 5.59
N MET A 42 -8.65 26.98 5.08
CA MET A 42 -9.96 26.96 5.73
C MET A 42 -9.93 26.15 7.04
N ALA A 43 -9.38 24.93 7.00
CA ALA A 43 -9.33 24.04 8.16
C ALA A 43 -8.49 24.61 9.31
N ALA A 44 -7.37 25.26 9.00
CA ALA A 44 -6.49 25.87 10.00
C ALA A 44 -7.15 27.03 10.74
N ASN A 45 -7.98 27.79 10.02
CA ASN A 45 -8.72 28.92 10.60
C ASN A 45 -10.12 28.51 11.05
N TRP A 46 -10.46 27.21 11.04
CA TRP A 46 -11.83 26.72 11.24
C TRP A 46 -12.47 27.30 12.51
N TRP A 47 -11.75 27.27 13.63
CA TRP A 47 -12.22 27.81 14.92
C TRP A 47 -12.34 29.33 14.97
N MET A 48 -11.64 30.05 14.09
CA MET A 48 -11.72 31.52 14.00
C MET A 48 -12.86 31.99 13.09
N LEU A 49 -13.42 31.09 12.26
CA LEU A 49 -14.55 31.43 11.41
C LEU A 49 -15.82 31.58 12.26
N PRO A 50 -16.66 32.60 12.00
CA PRO A 50 -17.97 32.69 12.63
C PRO A 50 -18.79 31.42 12.40
N ASN A 51 -19.60 31.01 13.39
CA ASN A 51 -20.43 29.80 13.31
C ASN A 51 -21.29 29.73 12.03
N GLN A 52 -21.79 30.88 11.58
CA GLN A 52 -22.57 31.00 10.34
C GLN A 52 -21.76 30.57 9.10
N VAL A 53 -20.47 30.92 9.06
CA VAL A 53 -19.56 30.57 7.96
C VAL A 53 -19.21 29.08 8.02
N GLN A 54 -18.92 28.56 9.21
CA GLN A 54 -18.67 27.13 9.41
C GLN A 54 -19.85 26.27 8.95
N LEU A 55 -21.09 26.68 9.26
CA LEU A 55 -22.31 26.02 8.78
C LEU A 55 -22.51 26.18 7.26
N ALA A 56 -22.22 27.37 6.73
CA ALA A 56 -22.41 27.66 5.31
C ALA A 56 -21.44 26.87 4.42
N ILE A 57 -20.20 26.62 4.83
CA ILE A 57 -19.19 25.98 3.97
C ILE A 57 -19.64 24.60 3.46
N PRO A 58 -19.93 23.60 4.31
CA PRO A 58 -20.39 22.28 3.83
C PRO A 58 -21.67 22.38 3.02
N MET A 59 -22.59 23.27 3.41
CA MET A 59 -23.90 23.43 2.78
C MET A 59 -23.78 24.05 1.37
N LEU A 60 -22.92 25.06 1.21
CA LEU A 60 -22.62 25.67 -0.09
C LEU A 60 -21.89 24.69 -1.01
N VAL A 61 -20.88 23.96 -0.51
CA VAL A 61 -20.18 22.94 -1.30
C VAL A 61 -21.13 21.83 -1.72
N LEU A 62 -22.06 21.42 -0.85
CA LEU A 62 -23.12 20.48 -1.18
C LEU A 62 -24.00 21.00 -2.33
N VAL A 63 -24.53 22.22 -2.21
CA VAL A 63 -25.42 22.80 -3.22
C VAL A 63 -24.68 22.99 -4.56
N CYS A 64 -23.48 23.57 -4.52
CA CYS A 64 -22.65 23.78 -5.72
C CYS A 64 -22.28 22.45 -6.40
N SER A 65 -21.88 21.43 -5.64
CA SER A 65 -21.55 20.11 -6.19
C SER A 65 -22.79 19.41 -6.77
N ALA A 66 -23.95 19.53 -6.12
CA ALA A 66 -25.21 18.99 -6.63
C ALA A 66 -25.63 19.65 -7.96
N ILE A 67 -25.59 21.00 -8.03
CA ILE A 67 -25.90 21.77 -9.24
C ILE A 67 -24.91 21.43 -10.36
N ALA A 68 -23.60 21.42 -10.06
CA ALA A 68 -22.57 21.06 -11.02
C ALA A 68 -22.78 19.64 -11.54
N SER A 69 -23.23 18.71 -10.69
CA SER A 69 -23.50 17.34 -11.09
C SER A 69 -24.66 17.20 -12.08
N ILE A 70 -25.65 18.08 -12.01
CA ILE A 70 -26.73 18.18 -13.01
C ILE A 70 -26.16 18.71 -14.33
N TYR A 71 -25.32 19.75 -14.28
CA TYR A 71 -24.71 20.34 -15.48
C TYR A 71 -23.77 19.35 -16.20
N PHE A 72 -22.94 18.62 -15.46
CA PHE A 72 -21.99 17.64 -15.99
C PHE A 72 -22.59 16.23 -16.17
N ASN A 73 -23.92 16.10 -16.29
CA ASN A 73 -24.59 14.80 -16.36
C ASN A 73 -24.08 13.87 -17.49
N GLN A 74 -23.57 14.44 -18.59
CA GLN A 74 -23.01 13.66 -19.71
C GLN A 74 -21.67 12.99 -19.38
N ARG A 75 -20.93 13.48 -18.38
CA ARG A 75 -19.62 12.93 -17.97
C ARG A 75 -19.78 12.11 -16.71
N GLU A 76 -20.08 10.82 -16.88
CA GLU A 76 -20.43 9.91 -15.77
C GLU A 76 -19.45 9.96 -14.59
N TRP A 77 -18.13 9.90 -14.83
CA TRP A 77 -17.15 9.93 -13.75
C TRP A 77 -17.15 11.26 -12.98
N ILE A 78 -17.31 12.41 -13.65
CA ILE A 78 -17.36 13.73 -13.00
C ILE A 78 -18.63 13.83 -12.15
N ARG A 79 -19.77 13.46 -12.75
CA ARG A 79 -21.07 13.41 -12.07
C ARG A 79 -20.99 12.52 -10.82
N GLN A 80 -20.41 11.33 -10.96
CA GLN A 80 -20.29 10.40 -9.85
C GLN A 80 -19.45 10.98 -8.71
N SER A 81 -18.31 11.60 -9.03
CA SER A 81 -17.47 12.29 -8.06
C SER A 81 -18.18 13.47 -7.37
N LEU A 82 -18.93 14.28 -8.13
CA LEU A 82 -19.66 15.43 -7.60
C LEU A 82 -20.78 15.01 -6.64
N ASP A 83 -21.57 14.00 -6.98
CA ASP A 83 -22.60 13.52 -6.04
C ASP A 83 -21.99 12.84 -4.81
N THR A 84 -20.85 12.17 -4.96
CA THR A 84 -20.14 11.58 -3.83
C THR A 84 -19.64 12.68 -2.90
N LEU A 85 -19.15 13.79 -3.46
CA LEU A 85 -18.80 14.99 -2.70
C LEU A 85 -20.02 15.57 -1.99
N SER A 86 -21.18 15.67 -2.65
CA SER A 86 -22.43 16.12 -2.01
C SER A 86 -22.83 15.20 -0.85
N GLY A 87 -22.76 13.87 -1.05
CA GLY A 87 -23.00 12.87 -0.01
C GLY A 87 -22.04 13.00 1.18
N LEU A 88 -20.77 13.32 0.93
CA LEU A 88 -19.78 13.61 1.98
C LEU A 88 -20.15 14.88 2.76
N MET A 89 -20.50 15.94 2.05
CA MET A 89 -20.88 17.23 2.64
C MET A 89 -22.17 17.12 3.47
N LEU A 90 -23.08 16.19 3.17
CA LEU A 90 -24.22 15.89 4.05
C LEU A 90 -23.76 15.45 5.45
N GLY A 91 -22.87 14.45 5.51
CA GLY A 91 -22.32 13.97 6.78
C GLY A 91 -21.51 15.05 7.50
N LEU A 92 -20.71 15.82 6.77
CA LEU A 92 -19.95 16.93 7.34
C LEU A 92 -20.88 18.03 7.89
N SER A 93 -21.98 18.35 7.20
CA SER A 93 -22.97 19.31 7.69
C SER A 93 -23.58 18.86 9.02
N LEU A 94 -23.95 17.58 9.14
CA LEU A 94 -24.44 17.00 10.39
C LEU A 94 -23.41 17.10 11.52
N ALA A 95 -22.13 16.80 11.22
CA ALA A 95 -21.05 16.90 12.19
C ALA A 95 -20.85 18.34 12.69
N VAL A 96 -20.84 19.33 11.78
CA VAL A 96 -20.68 20.74 12.12
C VAL A 96 -21.87 21.29 12.91
N ILE A 97 -23.10 20.88 12.58
CA ILE A 97 -24.29 21.20 13.38
C ILE A 97 -24.14 20.66 14.80
N GLY A 98 -23.75 19.39 14.94
CA GLY A 98 -23.50 18.76 16.24
C GLY A 98 -22.41 19.47 17.04
N GLN A 99 -21.35 19.92 16.37
CA GLN A 99 -20.24 20.67 16.98
C GLN A 99 -20.67 22.07 17.47
N ILE A 100 -21.35 22.85 16.64
CA ILE A 100 -21.70 24.24 16.94
C ILE A 100 -22.84 24.34 17.95
N TYR A 101 -23.88 23.55 17.76
CA TYR A 101 -25.07 23.60 18.62
C TYR A 101 -24.99 22.63 19.79
N GLN A 102 -23.92 21.83 19.89
CA GLN A 102 -23.72 20.84 20.96
C GLN A 102 -24.97 19.99 21.20
N THR A 103 -25.55 19.47 20.11
CA THR A 103 -26.87 18.82 20.13
C THR A 103 -26.95 17.56 21.00
N GLY A 104 -25.85 17.14 21.63
CA GLY A 104 -25.75 15.92 22.41
C GLY A 104 -25.92 14.64 21.58
N ALA A 105 -26.03 14.77 20.25
CA ALA A 105 -26.18 13.63 19.35
C ALA A 105 -24.94 12.75 19.42
N ASP A 106 -25.15 11.48 19.75
CA ASP A 106 -24.08 10.49 19.79
C ASP A 106 -23.60 10.13 18.36
N SER A 107 -22.44 9.46 18.27
CA SER A 107 -21.90 9.07 16.96
C SER A 107 -22.85 8.16 16.20
N TYR A 108 -23.60 7.28 16.89
CA TYR A 108 -24.61 6.44 16.26
C TYR A 108 -25.66 7.26 15.50
N GLN A 109 -26.29 8.24 16.14
CA GLN A 109 -27.32 9.08 15.52
C GLN A 109 -26.77 9.83 14.30
N LEU A 110 -25.54 10.34 14.37
CA LEU A 110 -24.88 10.99 13.24
C LEU A 110 -24.76 10.06 12.03
N PHE A 111 -24.17 8.88 12.20
CA PHE A 111 -23.97 7.95 11.09
C PHE A 111 -25.29 7.35 10.60
N LEU A 112 -26.28 7.13 11.48
CA LEU A 112 -27.60 6.66 11.08
C LEU A 112 -28.31 7.70 10.21
N LEU A 113 -28.39 8.95 10.67
CA LEU A 113 -29.04 10.03 9.92
C LEU A 113 -28.33 10.28 8.59
N TRP A 114 -26.99 10.22 8.58
CA TRP A 114 -26.21 10.32 7.36
C TRP A 114 -26.54 9.18 6.38
N ALA A 115 -26.62 7.93 6.84
CA ALA A 115 -27.02 6.80 5.99
C ALA A 115 -28.41 7.01 5.36
N VAL A 116 -29.39 7.47 6.15
CA VAL A 116 -30.75 7.75 5.67
C VAL A 116 -30.72 8.86 4.61
N LEU A 117 -29.96 9.93 4.84
CA LEU A 117 -29.83 11.03 3.89
C LEU A 117 -29.09 10.65 2.60
N LEU A 118 -28.30 9.58 2.59
CA LEU A 118 -27.65 9.06 1.37
C LEU A 118 -28.60 8.23 0.50
N LEU A 119 -29.70 7.67 1.03
CA LEU A 119 -30.61 6.82 0.26
C LEU A 119 -31.25 7.53 -0.95
N PRO A 120 -31.78 8.76 -0.83
CA PRO A 120 -32.35 9.48 -1.99
C PRO A 120 -31.33 9.74 -3.09
N TRP A 121 -30.04 9.83 -2.76
CA TRP A 121 -28.97 10.08 -3.73
C TRP A 121 -28.68 8.87 -4.63
N LEU A 122 -29.17 7.68 -4.26
CA LEU A 122 -29.11 6.48 -5.10
C LEU A 122 -30.18 6.44 -6.21
N TYR A 123 -30.92 7.54 -6.44
CA TYR A 123 -31.88 7.65 -7.56
C TYR A 123 -31.24 7.37 -8.93
N ARG A 124 -29.92 7.58 -9.03
CA ARG A 124 -29.09 7.20 -10.18
C ARG A 124 -27.89 6.37 -9.71
N SER A 125 -27.39 5.50 -10.59
CA SER A 125 -26.22 4.67 -10.29
C SER A 125 -25.00 5.53 -9.98
N ASN A 126 -24.46 5.37 -8.76
CA ASN A 126 -23.28 6.06 -8.30
C ASN A 126 -22.47 5.18 -7.34
N ILE A 127 -21.28 4.77 -7.79
CA ILE A 127 -20.40 3.89 -7.02
C ILE A 127 -19.91 4.52 -5.72
N GLY A 128 -19.65 5.83 -5.70
CA GLY A 128 -19.08 6.53 -4.55
C GLY A 128 -20.12 6.77 -3.46
N ILE A 129 -21.34 7.19 -3.82
CA ILE A 129 -22.46 7.28 -2.86
C ILE A 129 -22.77 5.90 -2.28
N PHE A 130 -22.84 4.87 -3.12
CA PHE A 130 -23.13 3.52 -2.64
C PHE A 130 -22.02 3.00 -1.72
N ALA A 131 -20.74 3.21 -2.07
CA ALA A 131 -19.62 2.85 -1.21
C ALA A 131 -19.67 3.59 0.13
N MET A 132 -19.99 4.89 0.11
CA MET A 132 -20.16 5.71 1.31
C MET A 132 -21.32 5.19 2.17
N LEU A 133 -22.47 4.88 1.57
CA LEU A 133 -23.60 4.27 2.27
C LEU A 133 -23.18 2.97 2.95
N CYS A 134 -22.42 2.10 2.27
CA CYS A 134 -21.91 0.86 2.87
C CYS A 134 -21.02 1.14 4.09
N VAL A 135 -20.11 2.12 4.02
CA VAL A 135 -19.23 2.46 5.14
C VAL A 135 -20.03 3.05 6.30
N VAL A 136 -20.87 4.04 6.01
CA VAL A 136 -21.65 4.78 7.02
C VAL A 136 -22.65 3.86 7.71
N THR A 137 -23.31 2.94 7.00
CA THR A 137 -24.21 1.96 7.61
C THR A 137 -23.48 0.95 8.50
N GLN A 138 -22.29 0.52 8.13
CA GLN A 138 -21.46 -0.35 8.98
C GLN A 138 -20.97 0.37 10.23
N LEU A 139 -20.58 1.64 10.11
CA LEU A 139 -20.23 2.48 11.27
C LEU A 139 -21.42 2.72 12.18
N ALA A 140 -22.60 3.03 11.62
CA ALA A 140 -23.83 3.18 12.39
C ALA A 140 -24.15 1.89 13.16
N LEU A 141 -24.01 0.72 12.52
CA LEU A 141 -24.21 -0.57 13.20
C LEU A 141 -23.22 -0.77 14.35
N TYR A 142 -21.92 -0.55 14.11
CA TYR A 142 -20.90 -0.66 15.15
C TYR A 142 -21.16 0.29 16.32
N PHE A 143 -21.42 1.57 16.04
CA PHE A 143 -21.68 2.56 17.10
C PHE A 143 -22.97 2.29 17.84
N TYR A 144 -24.02 1.79 17.18
CA TYR A 144 -25.25 1.36 17.86
C TYR A 144 -24.92 0.35 18.96
N PHE A 145 -24.22 -0.74 18.63
CA PHE A 145 -23.90 -1.77 19.61
C PHE A 145 -22.91 -1.28 20.66
N LYS A 146 -21.87 -0.54 20.26
CA LYS A 146 -20.82 -0.03 21.16
C LYS A 146 -21.33 0.99 22.18
N GLN A 147 -22.18 1.94 21.75
CA GLN A 147 -22.73 3.00 22.60
C GLN A 147 -23.92 2.50 23.41
N SER A 148 -24.59 1.44 22.94
CA SER A 148 -25.58 0.72 23.72
C SER A 148 -24.96 -0.33 24.65
N PHE A 149 -25.70 -0.79 25.66
CA PHE A 149 -25.30 -1.92 26.50
C PHE A 149 -25.31 -3.28 25.77
N TRP A 150 -25.73 -3.32 24.49
CA TRP A 150 -25.95 -4.54 23.72
C TRP A 150 -24.69 -5.22 23.21
N MET A 151 -23.55 -4.51 23.05
CA MET A 151 -22.30 -5.16 22.64
C MET A 151 -21.88 -6.26 23.62
N ILE A 152 -22.02 -5.99 24.92
CA ILE A 152 -21.65 -6.93 25.99
C ILE A 152 -22.73 -8.00 26.17
N ARG A 153 -24.01 -7.61 26.10
CA ARG A 153 -25.13 -8.51 26.42
C ARG A 153 -25.55 -9.42 25.27
N ALA A 154 -25.37 -8.99 24.04
CA ALA A 154 -25.88 -9.67 22.85
C ALA A 154 -24.90 -9.55 21.67
N GLU A 155 -23.62 -9.84 21.92
CA GLU A 155 -22.58 -9.85 20.89
C GLU A 155 -22.94 -10.73 19.67
N GLY A 156 -23.65 -11.84 19.90
CA GLY A 156 -24.16 -12.68 18.83
C GLY A 156 -25.10 -11.95 17.85
N LEU A 157 -25.93 -11.03 18.36
CA LEU A 157 -26.79 -10.19 17.51
C LEU A 157 -25.97 -9.20 16.69
N TYR A 158 -24.90 -8.64 17.28
CA TYR A 158 -23.98 -7.77 16.55
C TYR A 158 -23.34 -8.53 15.38
N LEU A 159 -22.78 -9.72 15.61
CA LEU A 159 -22.16 -10.51 14.54
C LEU A 159 -23.15 -10.94 13.47
N LEU A 160 -24.36 -11.34 13.86
CA LEU A 160 -25.42 -11.70 12.93
C LEU A 160 -25.80 -10.51 12.05
N THR A 161 -26.03 -9.34 12.65
CA THR A 161 -26.39 -8.12 11.90
C THR A 161 -25.23 -7.62 11.05
N LEU A 162 -23.99 -7.74 11.50
CA LEU A 162 -22.78 -7.43 10.72
C LEU A 162 -22.71 -8.29 9.45
N ASN A 163 -22.90 -9.60 9.59
CA ASN A 163 -22.88 -10.51 8.45
C ASN A 163 -24.06 -10.26 7.50
N LEU A 164 -25.26 -10.04 8.03
CA LEU A 164 -26.45 -9.75 7.21
C LEU A 164 -26.31 -8.44 6.44
N LEU A 165 -25.90 -7.35 7.10
CA LEU A 165 -25.70 -6.06 6.46
C LEU A 165 -24.61 -6.15 5.38
N THR A 166 -23.53 -6.87 5.65
CA THR A 166 -22.47 -7.14 4.68
C THR A 166 -22.97 -7.96 3.50
N ALA A 167 -23.78 -9.00 3.74
CA ALA A 167 -24.36 -9.84 2.70
C ALA A 167 -25.31 -9.06 1.78
N ILE A 168 -26.19 -8.24 2.36
CA ILE A 168 -27.12 -7.39 1.62
C ILE A 168 -26.35 -6.41 0.75
N SER A 169 -25.39 -5.69 1.35
CA SER A 169 -24.52 -4.75 0.65
C SER A 169 -23.76 -5.44 -0.48
N PHE A 170 -23.23 -6.64 -0.23
CA PHE A 170 -22.52 -7.42 -1.23
C PHE A 170 -23.42 -7.89 -2.39
N ALA A 171 -24.67 -8.24 -2.13
CA ALA A 171 -25.64 -8.58 -3.17
C ALA A 171 -25.89 -7.38 -4.12
N PHE A 172 -26.00 -6.16 -3.58
CA PHE A 172 -26.10 -4.93 -4.37
C PHE A 172 -24.80 -4.64 -5.15
N VAL A 173 -23.63 -4.85 -4.54
CA VAL A 173 -22.33 -4.71 -5.20
C VAL A 173 -22.24 -5.59 -6.44
N ILE A 174 -22.58 -6.87 -6.30
CA ILE A 174 -22.50 -7.83 -7.41
C ILE A 174 -23.45 -7.43 -8.55
N ARG A 175 -24.63 -6.90 -8.22
CA ARG A 175 -25.67 -6.57 -9.21
C ARG A 175 -25.42 -5.24 -9.91
N TYR A 176 -25.03 -4.20 -9.19
CA TYR A 176 -24.99 -2.82 -9.70
C TYR A 176 -23.59 -2.21 -9.72
N TYR A 177 -22.68 -2.64 -8.85
CA TYR A 177 -21.36 -2.00 -8.66
C TYR A 177 -20.20 -3.01 -8.65
N PRO A 178 -19.98 -3.75 -9.76
CA PRO A 178 -19.05 -4.89 -9.78
C PRO A 178 -17.59 -4.54 -9.47
N LEU A 179 -17.19 -3.26 -9.61
CA LEU A 179 -15.85 -2.79 -9.25
C LEU A 179 -15.56 -2.92 -7.75
N LEU A 180 -16.57 -2.83 -6.88
CA LEU A 180 -16.40 -2.95 -5.42
C LEU A 180 -16.31 -4.40 -4.94
N ARG A 181 -16.51 -5.40 -5.82
CA ARG A 181 -16.60 -6.82 -5.42
C ARG A 181 -15.37 -7.32 -4.68
N TYR A 182 -14.17 -6.93 -5.13
CA TYR A 182 -12.92 -7.40 -4.52
C TYR A 182 -12.67 -6.77 -3.16
N LEU A 183 -13.12 -5.53 -2.95
CA LEU A 183 -13.09 -4.87 -1.65
C LEU A 183 -13.99 -5.60 -0.67
N PHE A 184 -15.20 -5.97 -1.09
CA PHE A 184 -16.10 -6.75 -0.25
C PHE A 184 -15.62 -8.18 0.00
N ILE A 185 -14.99 -8.85 -0.98
CA ILE A 185 -14.35 -10.15 -0.76
C ILE A 185 -13.28 -10.04 0.33
N ALA A 186 -12.43 -9.01 0.28
CA ALA A 186 -11.43 -8.77 1.32
C ALA A 186 -12.09 -8.50 2.68
N PHE A 187 -13.16 -7.70 2.73
CA PHE A 187 -13.89 -7.41 3.96
C PHE A 187 -14.55 -8.67 4.57
N ILE A 188 -15.15 -9.53 3.75
CA ILE A 188 -15.72 -10.82 4.18
C ILE A 188 -14.63 -11.73 4.75
N ILE A 189 -13.45 -11.79 4.11
CA ILE A 189 -12.31 -12.57 4.62
C ILE A 189 -11.82 -12.00 5.96
N MET A 190 -11.77 -10.68 6.12
CA MET A 190 -11.40 -10.04 7.39
C MET A 190 -12.40 -10.37 8.52
N ILE A 191 -13.70 -10.30 8.24
CA ILE A 191 -14.74 -10.74 9.20
C ILE A 191 -14.54 -12.22 9.54
N SER A 192 -14.23 -13.06 8.54
CA SER A 192 -14.00 -14.49 8.74
C SER A 192 -12.83 -14.78 9.67
N ILE A 193 -11.67 -14.16 9.41
CA ILE A 193 -10.47 -14.31 10.22
C ILE A 193 -10.70 -13.76 11.63
N SER A 194 -11.25 -12.55 11.76
CA SER A 194 -11.50 -11.93 13.07
C SER A 194 -12.50 -12.73 13.90
N SER A 195 -13.57 -13.24 13.28
CA SER A 195 -14.53 -14.11 13.96
C SER A 195 -13.87 -15.43 14.37
N MET A 196 -13.03 -16.03 13.53
CA MET A 196 -12.33 -17.25 13.90
C MET A 196 -11.35 -17.04 15.07
N MET A 197 -10.63 -15.91 15.10
CA MET A 197 -9.79 -15.56 16.25
C MET A 197 -10.61 -15.45 17.54
N GLN A 198 -11.81 -14.88 17.49
CA GLN A 198 -12.68 -14.84 18.68
C GLN A 198 -13.23 -16.23 19.04
N PHE A 199 -13.50 -17.06 18.04
CA PHE A 199 -13.93 -18.45 18.26
C PHE A 199 -12.88 -19.27 19.02
N THR A 200 -11.58 -19.12 18.71
CA THR A 200 -10.53 -19.86 19.42
C THR A 200 -10.42 -19.48 20.89
N HIS A 201 -10.77 -18.25 21.26
CA HIS A 201 -10.72 -17.80 22.66
C HIS A 201 -11.97 -18.18 23.47
N HIS A 202 -13.16 -18.06 22.87
CA HIS A 202 -14.44 -18.19 23.59
C HIS A 202 -15.20 -19.48 23.28
N PHE A 203 -14.84 -20.22 22.23
CA PHE A 203 -15.48 -21.45 21.76
C PHE A 203 -17.00 -21.37 21.54
N GLN A 204 -17.53 -20.18 21.23
CA GLN A 204 -18.96 -20.00 20.96
C GLN A 204 -19.30 -20.23 19.48
N LEU A 205 -20.34 -21.02 19.21
CA LEU A 205 -20.77 -21.37 17.86
C LEU A 205 -21.10 -20.16 16.96
N ILE A 206 -21.46 -19.02 17.54
CA ILE A 206 -21.82 -17.82 16.76
C ILE A 206 -20.62 -17.24 16.01
N TYR A 207 -19.42 -17.29 16.59
CA TYR A 207 -18.19 -16.87 15.93
C TYR A 207 -17.78 -17.84 14.81
N LEU A 208 -17.98 -19.14 15.01
CA LEU A 208 -17.76 -20.15 13.98
C LEU A 208 -18.75 -19.97 12.81
N ALA A 209 -20.02 -19.72 13.11
CA ALA A 209 -21.03 -19.43 12.09
C ALA A 209 -20.69 -18.16 11.30
N SER A 210 -20.32 -17.08 11.99
CA SER A 210 -19.85 -15.82 11.39
C SER A 210 -18.63 -16.05 10.49
N SER A 211 -17.69 -16.90 10.91
CA SER A 211 -16.47 -17.13 10.14
C SER A 211 -16.67 -17.96 8.87
N VAL A 212 -17.67 -18.84 8.82
CA VAL A 212 -17.84 -19.80 7.72
C VAL A 212 -19.00 -19.45 6.78
N VAL A 213 -20.16 -19.06 7.31
CA VAL A 213 -21.42 -19.04 6.54
C VAL A 213 -21.37 -18.05 5.38
N LEU A 214 -21.00 -16.79 5.64
CA LEU A 214 -20.94 -15.75 4.62
C LEU A 214 -19.88 -16.02 3.54
N PRO A 215 -18.60 -16.31 3.86
CA PRO A 215 -17.59 -16.60 2.85
C PRO A 215 -17.90 -17.88 2.05
N ALA A 216 -18.42 -18.94 2.68
CA ALA A 216 -18.80 -20.16 1.98
C ALA A 216 -19.99 -19.93 1.03
N GLY A 217 -21.03 -19.22 1.48
CA GLY A 217 -22.18 -18.85 0.66
C GLY A 217 -21.78 -17.98 -0.55
N ALA A 218 -20.91 -16.99 -0.32
CA ALA A 218 -20.36 -16.16 -1.39
C ALA A 218 -19.51 -16.98 -2.38
N ALA A 219 -18.65 -17.88 -1.89
CA ALA A 219 -17.82 -18.74 -2.74
C ALA A 219 -18.68 -19.66 -3.62
N PHE A 220 -19.75 -20.23 -3.05
CA PHE A 220 -20.70 -21.07 -3.75
C PHE A 220 -21.49 -20.30 -4.83
N TYR A 221 -21.88 -19.06 -4.55
CA TYR A 221 -22.51 -18.18 -5.54
C TYR A 221 -21.61 -17.97 -6.77
N PHE A 222 -20.33 -17.62 -6.56
CA PHE A 222 -19.39 -17.42 -7.67
C PHE A 222 -19.01 -18.71 -8.38
N TYR A 223 -18.97 -19.83 -7.64
CA TYR A 223 -18.78 -21.15 -8.22
C TYR A 223 -19.87 -21.48 -9.24
N ARG A 224 -21.15 -21.26 -8.89
CA ARG A 224 -22.29 -21.42 -9.81
C ARG A 224 -22.24 -20.48 -11.02
N LYS A 225 -21.57 -19.32 -10.89
CA LYS A 225 -21.38 -18.36 -11.98
C LYS A 225 -20.09 -18.59 -12.78
N HIS A 226 -19.35 -19.66 -12.51
CA HIS A 226 -18.05 -19.97 -13.14
C HIS A 226 -16.99 -18.84 -13.00
N GLN A 227 -17.08 -18.04 -11.95
CA GLN A 227 -16.13 -16.96 -11.66
C GLN A 227 -15.00 -17.45 -10.76
N ALA A 228 -13.95 -17.98 -11.39
CA ALA A 228 -12.92 -18.73 -10.68
C ALA A 228 -12.07 -17.91 -9.71
N LEU A 229 -11.69 -16.67 -10.05
CA LEU A 229 -10.80 -15.87 -9.20
C LEU A 229 -11.46 -15.55 -7.85
N GLU A 230 -12.72 -15.12 -7.89
CA GLU A 230 -13.53 -14.76 -6.73
C GLU A 230 -13.75 -15.95 -5.81
N THR A 231 -14.13 -17.11 -6.38
CA THR A 231 -14.27 -18.36 -5.63
C THR A 231 -12.96 -18.78 -4.99
N ILE A 232 -11.84 -18.71 -5.72
CA ILE A 232 -10.52 -19.10 -5.19
C ILE A 232 -10.08 -18.17 -4.06
N LEU A 233 -10.30 -16.86 -4.17
CA LEU A 233 -9.95 -15.91 -3.11
C LEU A 233 -10.76 -16.15 -1.82
N LEU A 234 -12.07 -16.36 -1.94
CA LEU A 234 -12.93 -16.65 -0.79
C LEU A 234 -12.59 -17.99 -0.13
N ILE A 235 -12.33 -19.03 -0.93
CA ILE A 235 -11.92 -20.34 -0.41
C ILE A 235 -10.53 -20.27 0.23
N ALA A 236 -9.59 -19.52 -0.36
CA ALA A 236 -8.28 -19.31 0.23
C ALA A 236 -8.38 -18.57 1.58
N GLY A 237 -9.21 -17.53 1.67
CA GLY A 237 -9.45 -16.80 2.92
C GLY A 237 -10.13 -17.67 3.98
N LEU A 238 -11.12 -18.47 3.60
CA LEU A 238 -11.77 -19.44 4.49
C LEU A 238 -10.79 -20.54 4.93
N ALA A 239 -9.92 -21.02 4.05
CA ALA A 239 -8.89 -21.99 4.40
C ALA A 239 -7.89 -21.40 5.42
N ALA A 240 -7.54 -20.12 5.25
CA ALA A 240 -6.70 -19.40 6.20
C ALA A 240 -7.40 -19.21 7.56
N SER A 241 -8.68 -18.84 7.60
CA SER A 241 -9.40 -18.75 8.87
C SER A 241 -9.49 -20.11 9.56
N VAL A 242 -9.90 -21.17 8.86
CA VAL A 242 -9.94 -22.54 9.42
C VAL A 242 -8.55 -23.01 9.89
N SER A 243 -7.46 -22.58 9.24
CA SER A 243 -6.11 -22.93 9.69
C SER A 243 -5.75 -22.36 11.08
N LEU A 244 -6.34 -21.23 11.49
CA LEU A 244 -6.19 -20.70 12.86
C LEU A 244 -6.84 -21.63 13.88
N TRP A 245 -8.01 -22.18 13.56
CA TRP A 245 -8.65 -23.15 14.44
C TRP A 245 -7.89 -24.48 14.51
N LEU A 246 -7.34 -24.94 13.38
CA LEU A 246 -6.46 -26.11 13.36
C LEU A 246 -5.20 -25.89 14.22
N PHE A 247 -4.64 -24.68 14.20
CA PHE A 247 -3.50 -24.32 15.03
C PHE A 247 -3.86 -24.44 16.52
N GLU A 248 -4.96 -23.80 16.95
CA GLU A 248 -5.41 -23.84 18.36
C GLU A 248 -5.70 -25.27 18.85
N LEU A 249 -6.43 -26.07 18.05
CA LEU A 249 -6.81 -27.42 18.45
C LEU A 249 -5.59 -28.36 18.61
N LEU A 250 -4.51 -28.04 17.93
CA LEU A 250 -3.27 -28.80 17.94
C LEU A 250 -2.21 -28.18 18.85
N ASP A 251 -2.46 -27.01 19.46
CA ASP A 251 -1.47 -26.25 20.23
C ASP A 251 -0.98 -27.09 21.43
N ASP A 252 -1.88 -27.42 22.35
CA ASP A 252 -1.56 -28.19 23.56
C ASP A 252 -0.85 -29.54 23.28
N ARG A 253 -1.15 -30.18 22.14
CA ARG A 253 -0.66 -31.53 21.80
C ARG A 253 0.61 -31.52 20.96
N LEU A 254 0.79 -30.55 20.08
CA LEU A 254 1.81 -30.58 19.03
C LEU A 254 2.85 -29.46 19.16
N THR A 255 2.52 -28.27 19.68
CA THR A 255 3.49 -27.16 19.67
C THR A 255 4.56 -27.29 20.74
N ASN A 256 4.29 -28.06 21.80
CA ASN A 256 5.25 -28.37 22.86
C ASN A 256 6.36 -29.35 22.43
N SER A 257 6.27 -29.96 21.25
CA SER A 257 7.30 -30.86 20.73
C SER A 257 7.76 -30.47 19.32
N ALA A 258 9.05 -30.67 19.04
CA ALA A 258 9.60 -30.48 17.69
C ALA A 258 8.84 -31.32 16.65
N ALA A 259 8.52 -32.57 16.99
CA ALA A 259 7.75 -33.45 16.10
C ALA A 259 6.37 -32.88 15.79
N GLY A 260 5.70 -32.26 16.76
CA GLY A 260 4.37 -31.73 16.55
C GLY A 260 4.33 -30.46 15.71
N LEU A 261 5.28 -29.52 15.87
CA LEU A 261 5.41 -28.38 14.95
C LEU A 261 5.69 -28.85 13.51
N PHE A 262 6.47 -29.93 13.33
CA PHE A 262 6.73 -30.51 12.01
C PHE A 262 5.45 -31.07 11.38
N ILE A 263 4.70 -31.84 12.17
CA ILE A 263 3.40 -32.39 11.77
C ILE A 263 2.44 -31.26 11.42
N LEU A 264 2.39 -30.19 12.21
CA LEU A 264 1.54 -29.03 11.98
C LEU A 264 1.88 -28.33 10.65
N ALA A 265 3.16 -28.08 10.38
CA ALA A 265 3.61 -27.50 9.11
C ALA A 265 3.20 -28.37 7.91
N MET A 266 3.37 -29.69 8.03
CA MET A 266 2.98 -30.64 6.99
C MET A 266 1.45 -30.71 6.80
N LEU A 267 0.68 -30.66 7.88
CA LEU A 267 -0.79 -30.64 7.84
C LEU A 267 -1.30 -29.37 7.16
N ILE A 268 -0.78 -28.19 7.52
CA ILE A 268 -1.19 -26.92 6.91
C ILE A 268 -0.80 -26.91 5.43
N PHE A 269 0.43 -27.29 5.09
CA PHE A 269 0.85 -27.35 3.69
C PHE A 269 0.00 -28.34 2.89
N GLY A 270 -0.25 -29.53 3.45
CA GLY A 270 -1.09 -30.57 2.85
C GLY A 270 -2.55 -30.12 2.67
N TRP A 271 -3.11 -29.43 3.65
CA TRP A 271 -4.47 -28.86 3.62
C TRP A 271 -4.63 -27.87 2.46
N PHE A 272 -3.74 -26.89 2.37
CA PHE A 272 -3.77 -25.90 1.27
C PHE A 272 -3.46 -26.53 -0.09
N ALA A 273 -2.62 -27.56 -0.14
CA ALA A 273 -2.34 -28.31 -1.36
C ALA A 273 -3.55 -29.13 -1.83
N LEU A 274 -4.28 -29.77 -0.91
CA LEU A 274 -5.51 -30.50 -1.20
C LEU A 274 -6.58 -29.55 -1.75
N ILE A 275 -6.74 -28.38 -1.14
CA ILE A 275 -7.65 -27.33 -1.62
C ILE A 275 -7.24 -26.88 -3.03
N SER A 276 -5.96 -26.60 -3.25
CA SER A 276 -5.45 -26.21 -4.57
C SER A 276 -5.68 -27.30 -5.63
N PHE A 277 -5.52 -28.58 -5.27
CA PHE A 277 -5.80 -29.71 -6.14
C PHE A 277 -7.30 -29.83 -6.47
N ALA A 278 -8.17 -29.73 -5.46
CA ALA A 278 -9.62 -29.74 -5.64
C ALA A 278 -10.07 -28.58 -6.54
N LEU A 279 -9.55 -27.37 -6.31
CA LEU A 279 -9.84 -26.19 -7.13
C LEU A 279 -9.34 -26.34 -8.57
N LYS A 280 -8.20 -27.00 -8.79
CA LYS A 280 -7.71 -27.30 -10.14
C LYS A 280 -8.62 -28.29 -10.87
N LYS A 281 -9.20 -29.27 -10.17
CA LYS A 281 -10.20 -30.19 -10.76
C LYS A 281 -11.50 -29.46 -11.10
N ILE A 282 -11.89 -28.50 -10.28
CA ILE A 282 -13.11 -27.68 -10.49
C ILE A 282 -12.91 -26.64 -11.60
N PHE A 283 -11.75 -25.99 -11.66
CA PHE A 283 -11.41 -24.91 -12.59
C PHE A 283 -10.11 -25.20 -13.38
N PRO A 284 -10.13 -26.19 -14.30
CA PRO A 284 -8.92 -26.73 -14.93
C PRO A 284 -8.12 -25.75 -15.79
N GLN A 285 -8.75 -24.67 -16.29
CA GLN A 285 -8.12 -23.71 -17.19
C GLN A 285 -7.48 -22.50 -16.47
N THR A 286 -7.59 -22.41 -15.14
CA THR A 286 -7.22 -21.18 -14.41
C THR A 286 -5.83 -21.27 -13.78
N LYS A 287 -5.01 -20.22 -13.96
CA LYS A 287 -3.69 -20.11 -13.30
C LYS A 287 -3.79 -19.77 -11.81
N PHE A 288 -4.97 -19.37 -11.35
CA PHE A 288 -5.21 -18.86 -10.00
C PHE A 288 -5.37 -19.98 -8.96
N SER A 289 -5.60 -21.23 -9.36
CA SER A 289 -5.75 -22.36 -8.43
C SER A 289 -4.50 -22.58 -7.58
N VAL A 290 -3.37 -21.97 -7.94
CA VAL A 290 -2.08 -22.00 -7.22
C VAL A 290 -2.07 -21.07 -6.00
N ILE A 291 -2.97 -20.09 -5.91
CA ILE A 291 -2.98 -19.08 -4.83
C ILE A 291 -3.06 -19.74 -3.43
N PRO A 292 -4.01 -20.66 -3.14
CA PRO A 292 -4.06 -21.33 -1.84
C PRO A 292 -2.78 -22.11 -1.53
N LEU A 293 -2.23 -22.81 -2.53
CA LEU A 293 -1.00 -23.58 -2.36
C LEU A 293 0.20 -22.69 -2.03
N ALA A 294 0.30 -21.52 -2.67
CA ALA A 294 1.32 -20.55 -2.33
C ALA A 294 1.13 -20.07 -0.88
N LEU A 295 -0.08 -19.64 -0.48
CA LEU A 295 -0.36 -19.22 0.90
C LEU A 295 0.01 -20.31 1.92
N GLY A 296 -0.41 -21.56 1.69
CA GLY A 296 -0.07 -22.68 2.54
C GLY A 296 1.44 -22.95 2.63
N ALA A 297 2.18 -22.81 1.51
CA ALA A 297 3.63 -22.94 1.50
C ALA A 297 4.32 -21.89 2.38
N TRP A 298 3.83 -20.64 2.36
CA TRP A 298 4.36 -19.57 3.21
C TRP A 298 4.06 -19.80 4.69
N ILE A 299 2.81 -20.13 5.04
CA ILE A 299 2.42 -20.39 6.43
C ILE A 299 3.20 -21.59 6.99
N ALA A 300 3.27 -22.69 6.23
CA ALA A 300 4.05 -23.86 6.63
C ALA A 300 5.55 -23.56 6.74
N GLY A 301 6.10 -22.74 5.84
CA GLY A 301 7.50 -22.31 5.90
C GLY A 301 7.82 -21.51 7.16
N ILE A 302 6.90 -20.65 7.61
CA ILE A 302 7.04 -19.90 8.86
C ILE A 302 7.00 -20.86 10.06
N ILE A 303 6.06 -21.81 10.11
CA ILE A 303 5.97 -22.78 11.21
C ILE A 303 7.21 -23.68 11.26
N LEU A 304 7.70 -24.12 10.09
CA LEU A 304 8.93 -24.89 9.99
C LEU A 304 10.15 -24.07 10.42
N ALA A 305 10.17 -22.77 10.15
CA ALA A 305 11.18 -21.86 10.67
C ALA A 305 11.12 -21.82 12.21
N ILE A 306 9.95 -21.61 12.80
CA ILE A 306 9.75 -21.62 14.27
C ILE A 306 10.26 -22.94 14.87
N LEU A 307 9.96 -24.09 14.25
CA LEU A 307 10.48 -25.39 14.69
C LEU A 307 12.01 -25.43 14.75
N LEU A 308 12.68 -25.00 13.67
CA LEU A 308 14.14 -25.00 13.62
C LEU A 308 14.72 -24.03 14.65
N LEU A 309 14.04 -22.91 14.87
CA LEU A 309 14.47 -21.87 15.80
C LEU A 309 14.38 -22.32 17.26
N THR A 310 13.27 -22.94 17.66
CA THR A 310 12.99 -23.26 19.06
C THR A 310 13.76 -24.48 19.56
N TYR A 311 13.85 -25.55 18.78
CA TYR A 311 14.29 -26.85 19.32
C TYR A 311 15.76 -27.18 19.07
N TRP A 312 16.33 -26.74 17.95
CA TRP A 312 17.54 -27.35 17.42
C TRP A 312 18.79 -26.46 17.43
N LYS A 313 18.78 -25.35 18.19
CA LYS A 313 19.93 -24.48 18.48
C LYS A 313 20.92 -24.37 17.30
N ALA A 314 22.20 -24.71 17.48
CA ALA A 314 23.21 -24.65 16.43
C ALA A 314 23.02 -25.69 15.30
N VAL A 315 22.35 -26.82 15.56
CA VAL A 315 22.05 -27.85 14.55
C VAL A 315 21.09 -27.31 13.47
N SER A 316 20.26 -26.32 13.84
CA SER A 316 19.37 -25.63 12.90
C SER A 316 20.09 -24.95 11.74
N ILE A 317 21.35 -24.50 11.92
CA ILE A 317 22.15 -23.87 10.86
C ILE A 317 22.45 -24.92 9.79
N VAL A 318 22.91 -26.11 10.22
CA VAL A 318 23.23 -27.22 9.31
C VAL A 318 21.97 -27.66 8.55
N LEU A 319 20.85 -27.81 9.26
CA LEU A 319 19.58 -28.18 8.64
C LEU A 319 19.03 -27.10 7.72
N GLY A 320 19.19 -25.83 8.08
CA GLY A 320 18.82 -24.71 7.23
C GLY A 320 19.62 -24.69 5.92
N LEU A 321 20.94 -24.95 5.99
CA LEU A 321 21.78 -25.13 4.80
C LEU A 321 21.35 -26.33 3.96
N ILE A 322 20.98 -27.45 4.58
CA ILE A 322 20.42 -28.62 3.88
C ILE A 322 19.12 -28.25 3.17
N PHE A 323 18.20 -27.53 3.83
CA PHE A 323 16.93 -27.09 3.24
C PHE A 323 17.15 -26.15 2.07
N ILE A 324 18.08 -25.21 2.17
CA ILE A 324 18.47 -24.32 1.07
C ILE A 324 19.06 -25.13 -0.08
N GLY A 325 19.92 -26.12 0.19
CA GLY A 325 20.50 -27.00 -0.84
C GLY A 325 19.45 -27.85 -1.57
N ILE A 326 18.48 -28.40 -0.83
CA ILE A 326 17.34 -29.13 -1.40
C ILE A 326 16.49 -28.19 -2.25
N ALA A 327 16.12 -27.02 -1.71
CA ALA A 327 15.34 -26.01 -2.43
C ALA A 327 16.03 -25.59 -3.73
N TRP A 328 17.34 -25.35 -3.70
CA TRP A 328 18.16 -25.00 -4.86
C TRP A 328 18.12 -26.07 -5.96
N LYS A 329 18.20 -27.35 -5.59
CA LYS A 329 18.09 -28.48 -6.51
C LYS A 329 16.66 -28.63 -7.07
N LEU A 330 15.64 -28.42 -6.24
CA LEU A 330 14.25 -28.48 -6.68
C LEU A 330 13.89 -27.34 -7.64
N LEU A 331 14.48 -26.17 -7.46
CA LEU A 331 14.28 -25.02 -8.34
C LEU A 331 15.02 -25.13 -9.68
N SER A 332 16.08 -25.94 -9.77
CA SER A 332 16.81 -26.16 -11.03
C SER A 332 16.14 -27.18 -11.95
N GLN A 333 15.24 -28.01 -11.44
CA GLN A 333 14.51 -29.01 -12.21
C GLN A 333 13.20 -28.43 -12.79
N LYS A 334 12.76 -28.92 -13.95
CA LYS A 334 11.44 -28.60 -14.53
C LYS A 334 10.33 -29.28 -13.72
N ASN A 335 10.08 -28.74 -12.54
CA ASN A 335 9.22 -29.35 -11.54
C ASN A 335 7.78 -28.81 -11.60
N SER A 336 6.86 -29.61 -11.06
CA SER A 336 5.45 -29.20 -10.92
C SER A 336 5.33 -27.94 -10.06
N ILE A 337 4.21 -27.23 -10.20
CA ILE A 337 3.93 -26.00 -9.44
C ILE A 337 4.01 -26.27 -7.93
N PHE A 338 3.59 -27.47 -7.49
CA PHE A 338 3.68 -27.91 -6.11
C PHE A 338 5.11 -27.99 -5.61
N LEU A 339 6.00 -28.68 -6.34
CA LEU A 339 7.41 -28.78 -5.96
C LEU A 339 8.09 -27.40 -5.95
N ARG A 340 7.67 -26.49 -6.83
CA ARG A 340 8.18 -25.11 -6.80
C ARG A 340 7.79 -24.35 -5.53
N GLN A 341 6.52 -24.42 -5.12
CA GLN A 341 6.06 -23.77 -3.88
C GLN A 341 6.67 -24.43 -2.64
N PHE A 342 6.81 -25.76 -2.66
CA PHE A 342 7.51 -26.49 -1.61
C PHE A 342 8.99 -26.07 -1.50
N ALA A 343 9.67 -25.89 -2.64
CA ALA A 343 11.03 -25.38 -2.64
C ALA A 343 11.13 -23.95 -2.04
N TYR A 344 10.13 -23.09 -2.28
CA TYR A 344 10.06 -21.77 -1.65
C TYR A 344 9.82 -21.85 -0.14
N CYS A 345 8.94 -22.75 0.32
CA CYS A 345 8.75 -23.04 1.74
C CYS A 345 10.07 -23.44 2.42
N LEU A 346 10.81 -24.40 1.84
CA LEU A 346 12.11 -24.83 2.34
C LEU A 346 13.16 -23.72 2.30
N TRP A 347 13.16 -22.89 1.25
CA TRP A 347 14.07 -21.76 1.11
C TRP A 347 13.89 -20.76 2.25
N VAL A 348 12.66 -20.29 2.47
CA VAL A 348 12.34 -19.29 3.50
C VAL A 348 12.64 -19.83 4.90
N CYS A 349 12.25 -21.08 5.17
CA CYS A 349 12.53 -21.73 6.44
C CYS A 349 14.03 -21.90 6.70
N GLY A 350 14.77 -22.45 5.73
CA GLY A 350 16.21 -22.69 5.88
C GLY A 350 16.99 -21.39 6.03
N GLN A 351 16.58 -20.34 5.33
CA GLN A 351 17.16 -19.01 5.47
C GLN A 351 16.92 -18.41 6.86
N ALA A 352 15.68 -18.45 7.37
CA ALA A 352 15.37 -17.94 8.69
C ALA A 352 16.18 -18.63 9.79
N ALA A 353 16.32 -19.96 9.69
CA ALA A 353 17.13 -20.75 10.63
C ALA A 353 18.62 -20.35 10.59
N VAL A 354 19.21 -20.23 9.40
CA VAL A 354 20.61 -19.83 9.25
C VAL A 354 20.84 -18.43 9.79
N LEU A 355 19.98 -17.46 9.47
CA LEU A 355 20.18 -16.06 9.86
C LEU A 355 20.07 -15.87 11.37
N ILE A 356 18.99 -16.34 11.99
CA ILE A 356 18.71 -16.08 13.41
C ILE A 356 19.66 -16.86 14.32
N HIS A 357 19.98 -18.13 14.02
CA HIS A 357 20.96 -18.85 14.86
C HIS A 357 22.40 -18.38 14.65
N THR A 358 22.73 -17.83 13.48
CA THR A 358 24.04 -17.16 13.32
C THR A 358 24.11 -15.91 14.20
N GLU A 359 23.03 -15.15 14.31
CA GLU A 359 22.93 -14.03 15.27
C GLU A 359 23.18 -14.52 16.70
N LEU A 360 22.47 -15.57 17.13
CA LEU A 360 22.60 -16.13 18.49
C LEU A 360 24.00 -16.66 18.79
N LEU A 361 24.72 -17.18 17.79
CA LEU A 361 26.08 -17.72 17.96
C LEU A 361 27.16 -16.63 17.96
N THR A 362 27.03 -15.65 17.06
CA THR A 362 28.07 -14.62 16.83
C THR A 362 27.81 -13.33 17.59
N ASN A 363 26.58 -13.15 18.10
CA ASN A 363 26.07 -11.90 18.69
C ASN A 363 26.31 -10.68 17.78
N SER A 364 26.37 -10.88 16.47
CA SER A 364 26.70 -9.85 15.48
C SER A 364 25.68 -9.82 14.36
N LEU A 365 24.83 -8.78 14.36
CA LEU A 365 23.87 -8.55 13.30
C LEU A 365 24.52 -8.14 11.97
N PHE A 366 25.75 -7.64 12.00
CA PHE A 366 26.53 -7.37 10.78
C PHE A 366 26.80 -8.64 9.97
N ILE A 367 27.16 -9.75 10.66
CA ILE A 367 27.37 -11.06 10.01
C ILE A 367 26.06 -11.58 9.41
N VAL A 368 24.94 -11.42 10.13
CA VAL A 368 23.60 -11.78 9.66
C VAL A 368 23.24 -11.00 8.40
N TRP A 369 23.55 -9.71 8.36
CA TRP A 369 23.33 -8.87 7.18
C TRP A 369 24.17 -9.32 5.98
N LEU A 370 25.45 -9.67 6.18
CA LEU A 370 26.31 -10.20 5.12
C LEU A 370 25.76 -11.53 4.57
N LEU A 371 25.33 -12.43 5.45
CA LEU A 371 24.65 -13.66 5.04
C LEU A 371 23.35 -13.39 4.27
N GLN A 372 22.57 -12.38 4.68
CA GLN A 372 21.37 -11.97 3.97
C GLN A 372 21.69 -11.45 2.55
N LEU A 373 22.77 -10.69 2.37
CA LEU A 373 23.23 -10.28 1.04
C LEU A 373 23.66 -11.47 0.17
N MET A 374 24.32 -12.47 0.77
CA MET A 374 24.64 -13.72 0.07
C MET A 374 23.36 -14.44 -0.37
N MET A 375 22.34 -14.53 0.48
CA MET A 375 21.05 -15.14 0.13
C MET A 375 20.34 -14.36 -0.98
N LEU A 376 20.36 -13.02 -0.93
CA LEU A 376 19.87 -12.17 -2.01
C LEU A 376 20.58 -12.50 -3.34
N ALA A 377 21.91 -12.57 -3.35
CA ALA A 377 22.68 -12.91 -4.54
C ALA A 377 22.30 -14.30 -5.09
N LEU A 378 22.15 -15.29 -4.22
CA LEU A 378 21.70 -16.64 -4.58
C LEU A 378 20.30 -16.63 -5.23
N THR A 379 19.36 -15.80 -4.74
CA THR A 379 18.04 -15.68 -5.36
C THR A 379 18.09 -15.11 -6.78
N VAL A 380 18.96 -14.13 -7.03
CA VAL A 380 19.19 -13.54 -8.35
C VAL A 380 19.84 -14.56 -9.30
N ILE A 381 20.89 -15.26 -8.84
CA ILE A 381 21.58 -16.31 -9.61
C ILE A 381 20.60 -17.39 -10.06
N LYS A 382 19.69 -17.80 -9.18
CA LYS A 382 18.67 -18.82 -9.51
C LYS A 382 17.48 -18.32 -10.30
N ARG A 383 17.41 -17.04 -10.62
CA ARG A 383 16.26 -16.46 -11.32
C ARG A 383 14.94 -16.81 -10.64
N MET A 384 14.92 -16.77 -9.30
CA MET A 384 13.72 -17.04 -8.51
C MET A 384 12.59 -16.06 -8.85
N HIS A 385 11.35 -16.41 -8.49
CA HIS A 385 10.19 -15.57 -8.77
C HIS A 385 10.37 -14.15 -8.21
N TRP A 386 9.93 -13.14 -8.95
CA TRP A 386 10.15 -11.72 -8.63
C TRP A 386 9.67 -11.33 -7.21
N PHE A 387 8.58 -11.94 -6.72
CA PHE A 387 8.07 -11.69 -5.37
C PHE A 387 9.01 -12.17 -4.24
N ILE A 388 9.81 -13.20 -4.49
CA ILE A 388 10.80 -13.65 -3.50
C ILE A 388 11.92 -12.63 -3.43
N LEU A 389 12.39 -12.14 -4.58
CA LEU A 389 13.41 -11.10 -4.60
C LEU A 389 12.93 -9.81 -3.91
N THR A 390 11.66 -9.41 -4.05
CA THR A 390 11.13 -8.26 -3.29
C THR A 390 11.26 -8.47 -1.79
N LEU A 391 10.90 -9.65 -1.29
CA LEU A 391 11.01 -9.95 0.14
C LEU A 391 12.47 -9.92 0.61
N GLN A 392 13.38 -10.51 -0.19
CA GLN A 392 14.81 -10.52 0.13
C GLN A 392 15.41 -9.12 0.19
N LEU A 393 15.04 -8.24 -0.75
CA LEU A 393 15.47 -6.84 -0.76
C LEU A 393 14.95 -6.09 0.47
N LEU A 394 13.69 -6.31 0.85
CA LEU A 394 13.10 -5.68 2.03
C LEU A 394 13.78 -6.14 3.33
N ILE A 395 14.03 -7.44 3.48
CA ILE A 395 14.72 -7.99 4.66
C ILE A 395 16.18 -7.50 4.72
N ALA A 396 16.89 -7.52 3.59
CA ALA A 396 18.27 -7.01 3.52
C ALA A 396 18.35 -5.53 3.89
N HIS A 397 17.37 -4.74 3.46
CA HIS A 397 17.29 -3.33 3.77
C HIS A 397 16.93 -3.07 5.23
N ALA A 398 15.94 -3.77 5.79
CA ALA A 398 15.57 -3.68 7.19
C ALA A 398 16.75 -4.06 8.11
N LEU A 399 17.46 -5.16 7.81
CA LEU A 399 18.66 -5.56 8.55
C LEU A 399 19.78 -4.53 8.44
N ALA A 400 19.97 -3.89 7.27
CA ALA A 400 20.97 -2.83 7.12
C ALA A 400 20.71 -1.66 8.09
N ILE A 401 19.45 -1.23 8.21
CA ILE A 401 19.04 -0.18 9.15
C ILE A 401 19.31 -0.62 10.60
N VAL A 402 18.95 -1.84 10.96
CA VAL A 402 19.16 -2.37 12.32
C VAL A 402 20.65 -2.45 12.67
N VAL A 403 21.50 -2.88 11.74
CA VAL A 403 22.96 -2.93 11.94
C VAL A 403 23.53 -1.53 12.20
N LEU A 404 23.15 -0.55 11.38
CA LEU A 404 23.56 0.85 11.55
C LEU A 404 23.06 1.45 12.86
N ALA A 405 21.88 1.05 13.33
CA ALA A 405 21.30 1.50 14.59
C ALA A 405 22.08 1.00 15.81
N LEU A 406 22.50 -0.27 15.79
CA LEU A 406 23.15 -0.91 16.93
C LEU A 406 24.62 -0.50 17.10
N GLU A 407 25.35 -0.26 16.02
CA GLU A 407 26.75 0.18 16.08
C GLU A 407 26.92 1.55 16.75
N ASN A 408 25.90 2.42 16.69
CA ASN A 408 26.00 3.80 17.16
C ASN A 408 25.52 4.06 18.60
N SER A 409 25.15 3.01 19.35
CA SER A 409 24.53 3.10 20.68
C SER A 409 23.22 3.91 20.68
N PHE A 410 22.16 3.36 21.25
CA PHE A 410 20.83 3.99 21.41
C PHE A 410 20.80 5.29 22.25
N LYS A 411 21.89 6.06 22.33
CA LYS A 411 22.01 7.27 23.14
C LYS A 411 21.55 8.54 22.44
N HIS A 412 21.34 8.53 21.11
CA HIS A 412 20.78 9.67 20.37
C HIS A 412 19.85 9.16 19.24
N ASP A 413 18.54 9.13 19.50
CA ASP A 413 17.53 8.63 18.56
C ASP A 413 17.62 9.31 17.17
N ASP A 414 18.01 10.59 17.12
CA ASP A 414 18.11 11.38 15.88
C ASP A 414 19.22 10.92 14.92
N ILE A 415 20.35 10.43 15.44
CA ILE A 415 21.50 10.02 14.62
C ILE A 415 21.15 8.75 13.83
N VAL A 416 20.51 7.78 14.49
CA VAL A 416 20.11 6.50 13.87
C VAL A 416 19.11 6.75 12.75
N ILE A 417 18.13 7.62 12.98
CA ILE A 417 17.14 7.98 11.96
C ILE A 417 17.82 8.63 10.75
N THR A 418 18.74 9.56 10.98
CA THR A 418 19.49 10.25 9.93
C THR A 418 20.37 9.29 9.12
N LEU A 419 20.97 8.30 9.78
CA LEU A 419 21.73 7.24 9.12
C LEU A 419 20.84 6.29 8.30
N ALA A 420 19.67 5.93 8.81
CA ALA A 420 18.72 5.09 8.08
C ALA A 420 18.20 5.80 6.80
N LEU A 421 17.89 7.09 6.90
CA LEU A 421 17.44 7.88 5.76
C LEU A 421 18.57 8.17 4.77
N SER A 422 19.80 8.40 5.23
CA SER A 422 20.96 8.54 4.34
C SER A 422 21.26 7.26 3.56
N LEU A 423 21.13 6.09 4.20
CA LEU A 423 21.25 4.80 3.52
C LEU A 423 20.24 4.68 2.36
N ASN A 424 18.99 5.11 2.55
CA ASN A 424 17.99 5.15 1.47
C ASN A 424 18.48 5.97 0.28
N TYR A 425 19.02 7.16 0.53
CA TYR A 425 19.54 8.02 -0.53
C TYR A 425 20.72 7.40 -1.28
N VAL A 426 21.66 6.78 -0.57
CA VAL A 426 22.78 6.05 -1.19
C VAL A 426 22.26 4.94 -2.11
N ILE A 427 21.26 4.18 -1.65
CA ILE A 427 20.61 3.14 -2.46
C ILE A 427 19.90 3.74 -3.67
N TYR A 428 19.16 4.84 -3.51
CA TYR A 428 18.49 5.51 -4.62
C TYR A 428 19.49 5.98 -5.69
N ILE A 429 20.59 6.62 -5.29
CA ILE A 429 21.66 7.06 -6.21
C ILE A 429 22.19 5.85 -7.00
N GLY A 430 22.51 4.75 -6.31
CA GLY A 430 22.98 3.51 -6.97
C GLY A 430 21.96 2.93 -7.94
N LEU A 431 20.67 2.92 -7.57
CA LEU A 431 19.58 2.42 -8.41
C LEU A 431 19.36 3.30 -9.66
N PHE A 432 19.51 4.62 -9.55
CA PHE A 432 19.39 5.52 -10.69
C PHE A 432 20.57 5.36 -11.66
N LEU A 433 21.80 5.32 -11.15
CA LEU A 433 22.99 5.08 -11.96
C LEU A 433 22.92 3.75 -12.71
N THR A 434 22.33 2.72 -12.10
CA THR A 434 22.18 1.38 -12.68
C THR A 434 20.84 1.14 -13.39
N ALA A 435 19.99 2.17 -13.53
CA ALA A 435 18.62 2.07 -14.06
C ALA A 435 18.49 1.29 -15.37
N ARG A 436 19.39 1.54 -16.33
CA ARG A 436 19.37 0.86 -17.65
C ARG A 436 19.47 -0.67 -17.52
N TYR A 437 20.28 -1.16 -16.57
CA TYR A 437 20.53 -2.59 -16.41
C TYR A 437 19.38 -3.29 -15.70
N TRP A 438 18.92 -2.74 -14.58
CA TRP A 438 17.91 -3.47 -13.81
C TRP A 438 16.51 -3.35 -14.40
N GLN A 439 16.22 -2.30 -15.17
CA GLN A 439 14.93 -2.17 -15.85
C GLN A 439 14.75 -3.14 -17.01
N SER A 440 15.83 -3.54 -17.68
CA SER A 440 15.79 -4.62 -18.69
C SER A 440 15.77 -6.02 -18.07
N SER A 441 15.95 -6.12 -16.75
CA SER A 441 15.96 -7.39 -16.04
C SER A 441 14.54 -7.93 -15.77
N ILE A 442 14.46 -9.24 -15.53
CA ILE A 442 13.23 -9.93 -15.08
C ILE A 442 12.72 -9.36 -13.73
N TYR A 443 13.61 -8.70 -12.99
CA TYR A 443 13.38 -8.19 -11.63
C TYR A 443 13.00 -6.72 -11.56
N GLN A 444 12.69 -6.09 -12.70
CA GLN A 444 12.24 -4.71 -12.76
C GLN A 444 11.13 -4.40 -11.74
N LYS A 445 10.09 -5.25 -11.68
CA LYS A 445 8.98 -5.08 -10.72
C LYS A 445 9.45 -5.16 -9.27
N SER A 446 10.44 -6.00 -8.98
CA SER A 446 10.92 -6.18 -7.62
C SER A 446 11.63 -4.94 -7.09
N ILE A 447 12.47 -4.36 -7.93
CA ILE A 447 13.22 -3.15 -7.58
C ILE A 447 12.29 -1.95 -7.45
N LEU A 448 11.30 -1.82 -8.34
CA LEU A 448 10.29 -0.75 -8.22
C LEU A 448 9.47 -0.86 -6.93
N LEU A 449 9.05 -2.07 -6.54
CA LEU A 449 8.35 -2.29 -5.29
C LEU A 449 9.24 -2.03 -4.07
N TRP A 450 10.52 -2.33 -4.17
CA TRP A 450 11.49 -2.00 -3.13
C TRP A 450 11.67 -0.49 -2.97
N ILE A 451 11.78 0.28 -4.07
CA ILE A 451 11.82 1.75 -4.04
C ILE A 451 10.54 2.32 -3.40
N ILE A 452 9.36 1.83 -3.80
CA ILE A 452 8.08 2.25 -3.21
C ILE A 452 8.06 1.98 -1.70
N ALA A 453 8.54 0.81 -1.26
CA ALA A 453 8.58 0.47 0.14
C ALA A 453 9.56 1.35 0.94
N MET A 454 10.75 1.65 0.41
CA MET A 454 11.71 2.57 1.03
C MET A 454 11.12 3.98 1.17
N LEU A 455 10.46 4.49 0.13
CA LEU A 455 9.77 5.80 0.17
C LEU A 455 8.59 5.83 1.13
N THR A 456 7.91 4.68 1.32
CA THR A 456 6.84 4.56 2.32
C THR A 456 7.44 4.55 3.73
N GLY A 457 8.52 3.79 3.93
CA GLY A 457 9.25 3.72 5.19
C GLY A 457 9.79 5.08 5.61
N SER A 458 10.41 5.83 4.70
CA SER A 458 10.90 7.18 5.01
C SER A 458 9.78 8.14 5.40
N ALA A 459 8.63 8.10 4.72
CA ALA A 459 7.46 8.90 5.11
C ALA A 459 6.93 8.53 6.51
N VAL A 460 6.87 7.23 6.83
CA VAL A 460 6.44 6.76 8.15
C VAL A 460 7.42 7.22 9.23
N VAL A 461 8.72 7.02 9.01
CA VAL A 461 9.77 7.45 9.95
C VAL A 461 9.67 8.95 10.21
N GLN A 462 9.65 9.79 9.17
CA GLN A 462 9.48 11.23 9.30
C GLN A 462 8.20 11.61 10.08
N SER A 463 7.11 10.84 9.90
CA SER A 463 5.85 11.10 10.62
C SER A 463 5.82 10.72 12.08
N VAL A 464 6.57 9.68 12.46
CA VAL A 464 6.60 9.20 13.83
C VAL A 464 7.62 9.98 14.65
N THR A 465 8.76 10.33 14.05
CA THR A 465 9.88 10.96 14.75
C THR A 465 9.79 12.47 14.77
N GLY A 466 8.94 13.07 13.91
CA GLY A 466 8.84 14.52 13.78
C GLY A 466 10.16 15.15 13.30
N LEU A 467 10.97 14.42 12.52
CA LEU A 467 12.24 14.93 12.01
C LEU A 467 11.93 16.03 10.98
N GLU A 468 12.01 17.28 11.43
CA GLU A 468 11.63 18.44 10.63
C GLU A 468 12.76 18.89 9.71
N HIS A 469 12.43 19.16 8.44
CA HIS A 469 13.35 19.80 7.49
C HIS A 469 13.73 21.23 7.94
N TRP A 470 12.81 21.94 8.59
CA TRP A 470 12.98 23.32 9.03
C TRP A 470 13.28 23.38 10.52
N GLN A 471 14.57 23.38 10.89
CA GLN A 471 14.99 23.68 12.25
C GLN A 471 15.19 25.19 12.45
N GLY A 472 15.03 25.67 13.68
CA GLY A 472 15.24 27.08 14.03
C GLY A 472 16.64 27.58 13.64
N ILE A 473 16.73 28.86 13.29
CA ILE A 473 17.98 29.53 12.89
C ILE A 473 19.02 29.34 14.01
N GLY A 474 20.05 28.54 13.76
CA GLY A 474 21.14 28.24 14.71
C GLY A 474 21.32 26.76 15.09
N GLN A 475 20.42 25.85 14.68
CA GLN A 475 20.47 24.41 15.04
C GLN A 475 20.78 23.46 13.87
N ILE A 476 21.16 23.97 12.69
CA ILE A 476 21.40 23.14 11.51
C ILE A 476 22.68 22.31 11.70
N SER A 477 22.52 21.00 11.99
CA SER A 477 23.65 20.07 12.03
C SER A 477 24.16 19.72 10.64
N PHE A 478 25.43 19.33 10.53
CA PHE A 478 26.01 18.86 9.27
C PHE A 478 25.21 17.68 8.68
N ASP A 479 24.74 16.78 9.53
CA ASP A 479 23.97 15.60 9.12
C ASP A 479 22.62 15.98 8.50
N HIS A 480 21.96 17.04 8.99
CA HIS A 480 20.73 17.57 8.39
C HIS A 480 20.99 18.15 6.99
N VAL A 481 22.08 18.91 6.82
CA VAL A 481 22.46 19.45 5.50
C VAL A 481 22.72 18.31 4.52
N LEU A 482 23.41 17.28 5.00
CA LEU A 482 23.77 16.13 4.21
C LEU A 482 22.52 15.36 3.76
N LEU A 483 21.58 15.12 4.68
CA LEU A 483 20.35 14.39 4.42
C LEU A 483 19.40 15.12 3.45
N PHE A 484 19.12 16.40 3.70
CA PHE A 484 18.05 17.12 2.98
C PHE A 484 18.54 17.88 1.74
N TYR A 485 19.84 18.16 1.61
CA TYR A 485 20.37 18.94 0.49
C TYR A 485 21.42 18.18 -0.31
N VAL A 486 22.47 17.65 0.35
CA VAL A 486 23.60 17.01 -0.36
C VAL A 486 23.14 15.75 -1.07
N PHE A 487 22.54 14.79 -0.37
CA PHE A 487 22.10 13.53 -1.00
C PHE A 487 21.05 13.73 -2.09
N PRO A 488 19.97 14.52 -1.90
CA PRO A 488 19.04 14.87 -2.96
C PRO A 488 19.70 15.53 -4.17
N SER A 489 20.64 16.44 -3.94
CA SER A 489 21.37 17.10 -5.04
C SER A 489 22.25 16.12 -5.82
N LEU A 490 22.93 15.19 -5.14
CA LEU A 490 23.70 14.13 -5.79
C LEU A 490 22.81 13.20 -6.62
N LEU A 491 21.62 12.88 -6.13
CA LEU A 491 20.64 12.10 -6.90
C LEU A 491 20.19 12.88 -8.14
N LEU A 492 19.86 14.16 -7.99
CA LEU A 492 19.47 15.02 -9.12
C LEU A 492 20.59 15.13 -10.16
N LEU A 493 21.84 15.29 -9.72
CA LEU A 493 23.01 15.27 -10.61
C LEU A 493 23.16 13.94 -11.34
N SER A 494 22.94 12.81 -10.66
CA SER A 494 22.96 11.49 -11.31
C SER A 494 21.90 11.35 -12.39
N PHE A 495 20.70 11.91 -12.16
CA PHE A 495 19.61 11.94 -13.13
C PHE A 495 19.92 12.82 -14.35
N ILE A 496 20.52 14.00 -14.12
CA ILE A 496 20.97 14.89 -15.20
C ILE A 496 22.08 14.21 -16.03
N TRP A 497 23.07 13.63 -15.35
CA TRP A 497 24.20 12.97 -15.99
C TRP A 497 23.76 11.83 -16.90
N GLN A 498 22.85 10.97 -16.44
CA GLN A 498 22.36 9.84 -17.23
C GLN A 498 21.57 10.27 -18.48
N ASN A 499 20.97 11.45 -18.45
CA ASN A 499 20.10 11.99 -19.50
C ASN A 499 20.70 13.23 -20.20
N TRP A 500 22.01 13.47 -20.08
CA TRP A 500 22.67 14.70 -20.53
C TRP A 500 22.33 15.11 -21.97
N GLN A 501 22.34 14.15 -22.91
CA GLN A 501 22.03 14.41 -24.32
C GLN A 501 20.62 14.98 -24.56
N GLN A 502 19.67 14.71 -23.67
CA GLN A 502 18.29 15.18 -23.79
C GLN A 502 18.15 16.65 -23.38
N PHE A 503 19.01 17.14 -22.47
CA PHE A 503 18.98 18.51 -21.98
C PHE A 503 19.53 19.56 -22.97
N ASN A 504 19.89 19.16 -24.19
CA ASN A 504 20.08 20.11 -25.30
C ASN A 504 18.80 20.92 -25.57
N GLU A 505 17.64 20.32 -25.30
CA GLU A 505 16.34 20.98 -25.32
C GLU A 505 16.15 21.84 -24.05
N LYS A 506 16.27 23.17 -24.20
CA LYS A 506 16.27 24.13 -23.07
C LYS A 506 15.06 24.00 -22.13
N TRP A 507 13.90 23.66 -22.67
CA TRP A 507 12.62 23.48 -21.97
C TRP A 507 12.63 22.29 -21.00
N LEU A 508 13.43 21.25 -21.25
CA LEU A 508 13.54 20.10 -20.34
C LEU A 508 14.26 20.46 -19.03
N TRP A 509 15.01 21.56 -18.98
CA TRP A 509 15.63 22.05 -17.74
C TRP A 509 14.62 22.48 -16.67
N LEU A 510 13.36 22.72 -17.05
CA LEU A 510 12.29 22.99 -16.08
C LEU A 510 12.08 21.84 -15.09
N ILE A 511 12.37 20.59 -15.50
CA ILE A 511 12.22 19.42 -14.63
C ILE A 511 13.26 19.47 -13.49
N PRO A 512 14.58 19.57 -13.75
CA PRO A 512 15.56 19.80 -12.69
C PRO A 512 15.33 21.06 -11.86
N VAL A 513 14.90 22.17 -12.47
CA VAL A 513 14.59 23.41 -11.72
C VAL A 513 13.46 23.17 -10.71
N PHE A 514 12.41 22.47 -11.12
CA PHE A 514 11.35 22.06 -10.20
C PHE A 514 11.87 21.13 -9.09
N SER A 515 12.74 20.17 -9.44
CA SER A 515 13.37 19.29 -8.45
C SER A 515 14.21 20.06 -7.43
N ILE A 516 14.97 21.08 -7.85
CA ILE A 516 15.74 21.96 -6.95
C ILE A 516 14.81 22.67 -5.96
N LEU A 517 13.66 23.15 -6.44
CA LEU A 517 12.66 23.77 -5.57
C LEU A 517 12.11 22.78 -4.54
N LEU A 518 11.86 21.53 -4.93
CA LEU A 518 11.47 20.47 -3.99
C LEU A 518 12.58 20.13 -2.98
N ILE A 519 13.86 20.20 -3.36
CA ILE A 519 14.99 20.05 -2.42
C ILE A 519 14.97 21.20 -1.40
N LEU A 520 14.81 22.44 -1.85
CA LEU A 520 14.75 23.61 -0.96
C LEU A 520 13.58 23.52 0.03
N LEU A 521 12.45 22.96 -0.41
CA LEU A 521 11.28 22.73 0.44
C LEU A 521 11.41 21.48 1.35
N GLY A 522 12.35 20.58 1.07
CA GLY A 522 12.59 19.35 1.83
C GLY A 522 11.75 18.13 1.40
N TYR A 523 11.16 18.13 0.21
CA TYR A 523 10.25 17.08 -0.29
C TYR A 523 10.73 16.43 -1.58
N PHE A 524 12.04 16.19 -1.68
CA PHE A 524 12.61 15.64 -2.91
C PHE A 524 12.09 14.23 -3.23
N GLU A 525 11.62 13.48 -2.25
CA GLU A 525 10.94 12.19 -2.43
C GLU A 525 9.73 12.29 -3.35
N ILE A 526 9.02 13.43 -3.34
CA ILE A 526 7.90 13.69 -4.26
C ILE A 526 8.38 13.66 -5.72
N PHE A 527 9.58 14.17 -6.02
CA PHE A 527 10.16 14.08 -7.36
C PHE A 527 10.40 12.63 -7.78
N ILE A 528 10.95 11.80 -6.88
CA ILE A 528 11.16 10.37 -7.14
C ILE A 528 9.82 9.68 -7.42
N ILE A 529 8.79 9.97 -6.62
CA ILE A 529 7.44 9.42 -6.79
C ILE A 529 6.83 9.85 -8.13
N MET A 530 6.97 11.11 -8.51
CA MET A 530 6.47 11.61 -9.80
C MET A 530 7.19 10.98 -10.99
N LEU A 531 8.51 10.76 -10.90
CA LEU A 531 9.25 10.06 -11.95
C LEU A 531 8.79 8.60 -12.09
N LEU A 532 8.60 7.88 -10.98
CA LEU A 532 8.07 6.52 -10.98
C LEU A 532 6.64 6.45 -11.52
N MET A 533 5.80 7.43 -11.18
CA MET A 533 4.44 7.56 -11.71
C MET A 533 4.47 7.79 -13.23
N ALA A 534 5.30 8.73 -13.70
CA ALA A 534 5.44 9.02 -15.13
C ALA A 534 5.88 7.78 -15.90
N TRP A 535 6.86 7.05 -15.36
CA TRP A 535 7.30 5.77 -15.89
C TRP A 535 6.16 4.74 -15.94
N ALA A 536 5.45 4.54 -14.83
CA ALA A 536 4.38 3.54 -14.74
C ALA A 536 3.22 3.84 -15.70
N VAL A 537 2.91 5.12 -15.94
CA VAL A 537 1.88 5.57 -16.88
C VAL A 537 2.30 5.28 -18.34
N VAL A 538 3.53 5.66 -18.73
CA VAL A 538 4.03 5.46 -20.09
C VAL A 538 4.14 3.97 -20.43
N TYR A 539 4.66 3.16 -19.52
CA TYR A 539 4.83 1.71 -19.71
C TYR A 539 3.61 0.87 -19.29
N GLN A 540 2.48 1.51 -18.99
CA GLN A 540 1.18 0.87 -18.67
C GLN A 540 1.23 -0.14 -17.50
N GLN A 541 2.09 0.10 -16.50
CA GLN A 541 2.22 -0.74 -15.31
C GLN A 541 1.19 -0.37 -14.24
N ARG A 542 -0.04 -0.89 -14.37
CA ARG A 542 -1.20 -0.52 -13.52
C ARG A 542 -0.95 -0.65 -12.01
N LEU A 543 -0.24 -1.69 -11.57
CA LEU A 543 0.04 -1.91 -10.15
C LEU A 543 0.96 -0.82 -9.59
N ILE A 544 2.09 -0.57 -10.26
CA ILE A 544 3.05 0.45 -9.85
C ILE A 544 2.43 1.85 -9.93
N GLN A 545 1.62 2.11 -10.96
CA GLN A 545 0.86 3.35 -11.10
C GLN A 545 -0.08 3.57 -9.90
N THR A 546 -0.84 2.56 -9.50
CA THR A 546 -1.76 2.68 -8.37
C THR A 546 -1.01 2.93 -7.06
N LEU A 547 0.06 2.17 -6.81
CA LEU A 547 0.87 2.33 -5.61
C LEU A 547 1.57 3.69 -5.55
N THR A 548 2.11 4.19 -6.66
CA THR A 548 2.76 5.51 -6.71
C THR A 548 1.77 6.65 -6.50
N ILE A 549 0.55 6.56 -7.03
CA ILE A 549 -0.51 7.55 -6.76
C ILE A 549 -0.90 7.52 -5.28
N LEU A 550 -1.11 6.34 -4.69
CA LEU A 550 -1.42 6.23 -3.26
C LEU A 550 -0.29 6.76 -2.39
N LEU A 551 0.96 6.44 -2.73
CA LEU A 551 2.14 6.94 -2.04
C LEU A 551 2.26 8.47 -2.15
N LEU A 552 1.97 9.04 -3.32
CA LEU A 552 1.95 10.49 -3.52
C LEU A 552 0.90 11.17 -2.65
N ILE A 553 -0.31 10.61 -2.57
CA ILE A 553 -1.37 11.10 -1.67
C ILE A 553 -0.91 11.02 -0.22
N PHE A 554 -0.29 9.90 0.18
CA PHE A 554 0.23 9.71 1.54
C PHE A 554 1.34 10.71 1.87
N TRP A 555 2.28 10.96 0.96
CA TRP A 555 3.32 11.98 1.14
C TRP A 555 2.74 13.37 1.28
N LEU A 556 1.80 13.78 0.42
CA LEU A 556 1.14 15.08 0.53
C LEU A 556 0.37 15.23 1.86
N TRP A 557 -0.27 14.16 2.33
CA TRP A 557 -0.90 14.11 3.65
C TRP A 557 0.12 14.21 4.79
N MET A 558 1.25 13.52 4.69
CA MET A 558 2.34 13.57 5.67
C MET A 558 2.92 14.98 5.79
N LEU A 559 3.16 15.66 4.67
CA LEU A 559 3.61 17.06 4.64
C LEU A 559 2.70 17.99 5.43
N TYR A 560 1.39 17.76 5.40
CA TYR A 560 0.46 18.58 6.17
C TYR A 560 0.69 18.44 7.69
N TYR A 561 0.94 17.24 8.20
CA TYR A 561 1.06 17.01 9.64
C TYR A 561 2.44 17.36 10.20
N ASN A 562 3.54 17.02 9.52
CA ASN A 562 4.87 16.98 10.16
C ASN A 562 5.75 18.20 9.96
N LEU A 563 5.21 19.26 9.36
CA LEU A 563 6.10 20.28 8.82
C LEU A 563 6.64 21.32 9.79
N GLY A 564 6.30 21.32 11.09
CA GLY A 564 6.71 22.36 12.06
C GLY A 564 6.23 23.78 11.77
N LEU A 565 5.78 24.03 10.54
CA LEU A 565 5.43 25.31 9.98
C LEU A 565 4.00 25.69 10.36
N SER A 566 3.76 27.00 10.41
CA SER A 566 2.40 27.52 10.55
C SER A 566 1.52 27.01 9.41
N PHE A 567 0.24 26.78 9.70
CA PHE A 567 -0.72 26.33 8.70
C PHE A 567 -0.79 27.27 7.48
N LEU A 568 -0.62 28.58 7.69
CA LEU A 568 -0.58 29.55 6.62
C LEU A 568 0.58 29.26 5.66
N PHE A 569 1.78 29.03 6.19
CA PHE A 569 2.96 28.73 5.38
C PHE A 569 2.82 27.38 4.67
N LYS A 570 2.28 26.36 5.35
CA LYS A 570 1.92 25.07 4.72
C LYS A 570 0.98 25.26 3.54
N SER A 571 -0.10 26.03 3.73
CA SER A 571 -1.05 26.35 2.66
C SER A 571 -0.38 27.09 1.49
N ILE A 572 0.41 28.14 1.77
CA ILE A 572 1.10 28.91 0.72
C ILE A 572 2.08 28.02 -0.06
N SER A 573 2.85 27.18 0.63
CA SER A 573 3.80 26.26 0.01
C SER A 573 3.09 25.27 -0.93
N ILE A 574 1.99 24.66 -0.48
CA ILE A 574 1.19 23.73 -1.29
C ILE A 574 0.54 24.45 -2.47
N PHE A 575 0.02 25.66 -2.27
CA PHE A 575 -0.56 26.49 -3.32
C PHE A 575 0.48 26.84 -4.40
N ALA A 576 1.64 27.32 -3.99
CA ALA A 576 2.75 27.65 -4.88
C ALA A 576 3.24 26.42 -5.66
N SER A 577 3.35 25.27 -4.99
CA SER A 577 3.68 23.99 -5.62
C SER A 577 2.65 23.60 -6.69
N GLY A 578 1.35 23.79 -6.40
CA GLY A 578 0.27 23.54 -7.35
C GLY A 578 0.34 24.43 -8.61
N ILE A 579 0.56 25.74 -8.43
CA ILE A 579 0.77 26.66 -9.55
C ILE A 579 1.98 26.25 -10.38
N LEU A 580 3.08 25.88 -9.73
CA LEU A 580 4.32 25.56 -10.41
C LEU A 580 4.22 24.26 -11.22
N VAL A 581 3.50 23.25 -10.71
CA VAL A 581 3.17 22.05 -11.48
C VAL A 581 2.31 22.40 -12.71
N LEU A 582 1.33 23.29 -12.57
CA LEU A 582 0.51 23.73 -13.71
C LEU A 582 1.35 24.48 -14.76
N LEU A 583 2.22 25.41 -14.33
CA LEU A 583 3.15 26.11 -15.22
C LEU A 583 4.09 25.13 -15.94
N LEU A 584 4.66 24.16 -15.23
CA LEU A 584 5.49 23.10 -15.80
C LEU A 584 4.72 22.35 -16.90
N THR A 585 3.48 21.94 -16.63
CA THR A 585 2.67 21.22 -17.63
C THR A 585 2.28 22.06 -18.83
N TYR A 586 2.01 23.36 -18.62
CA TYR A 586 1.67 24.29 -19.68
C TYR A 586 2.85 24.46 -20.64
N ILE A 587 4.03 24.76 -20.09
CA ILE A 587 5.24 24.98 -20.89
C ILE A 587 5.63 23.70 -21.64
N LEU A 588 5.65 22.54 -20.97
CA LEU A 588 5.99 21.25 -21.61
C LEU A 588 5.01 20.84 -22.72
N LYS A 589 3.74 21.25 -22.62
CA LYS A 589 2.73 20.98 -23.64
C LYS A 589 2.90 21.88 -24.86
N GLU A 590 3.09 23.19 -24.64
CA GLU A 590 3.21 24.18 -25.71
C GLU A 590 4.44 23.94 -26.59
N SER A 591 5.57 23.71 -25.94
CA SER A 591 6.84 23.39 -26.61
C SER A 591 6.81 22.05 -27.37
N LYS A 592 6.02 21.06 -26.92
CA LYS A 592 5.79 19.84 -27.69
C LYS A 592 5.04 20.11 -28.99
N LEU A 593 4.01 20.97 -28.95
CA LEU A 593 3.23 21.34 -30.13
C LEU A 593 4.10 22.10 -31.14
N GLN A 594 4.89 23.07 -30.67
CA GLN A 594 5.80 23.85 -31.54
C GLN A 594 6.85 22.97 -32.22
N HIS A 595 7.33 21.92 -31.55
CA HIS A 595 8.32 21.01 -32.12
C HIS A 595 7.70 20.04 -33.14
N GLU A 596 6.49 19.53 -32.87
CA GLU A 596 5.74 18.68 -33.83
C GLU A 596 5.36 19.47 -35.10
N GLU A 597 5.06 20.76 -34.98
CA GLU A 597 4.83 21.66 -36.14
C GLU A 597 6.11 21.99 -36.91
N GLY A 598 7.26 21.99 -36.24
CA GLY A 598 8.58 22.21 -36.86
C GLY A 598 9.14 20.99 -37.60
N GLU A 599 8.83 19.77 -37.17
CA GLU A 599 9.18 18.53 -37.90
C GLU A 599 8.25 18.23 -39.10
N ALA A 600 7.06 18.85 -39.14
CA ALA A 600 6.09 18.70 -40.23
C ALA A 600 6.27 19.71 -41.39
N ARG A 601 7.20 20.67 -41.24
CA ARG A 601 7.63 21.62 -42.27
C ARG A 601 9.01 21.21 -42.78
#